data_AF-A0A498NWA0-F1
#
_entry.id   AF-A0A498NWA0-F1
#
_cell.length_a   1.000
_cell.length_b   1.000
_cell.length_c   1.000
_cell.angle_alpha   90.00
_cell.angle_beta   90.00
_cell.angle_gamma   90.00
#
_symmetry.space_group_name_H-M   'P 1'
#
loop_
_entity.id
_entity.type
_entity.pdbx_description
1 polymer ?
#
loop_
_entity_poly.entity_id
_entity_poly.type
_entity_poly.pdbx_seq_one_letter_code
_entity_poly.pdbx_strand_id
1 'polypeptide(L)'
;MTSAKLDATGQRWVSHLSIYDFDIQYRRGQDNSNADALSRMSNQEVGETLQSSPQQVRMGGSRHEEAQTTREPEEVSGEDKTVVEEPESGQPLEPSEVYVDVGMETLPAMTTQELRAGQKEDPVISPILHFKSRNHKPSHRERMKLGATGSLLLKEWRKLVIKKGILYRSVRLP
;
A
#
# COMPACT_ATOMS: atom_id res chain seq x y z
N MET A 1 -11.94 -24.25 18.77
CA MET A 1 -11.16 -23.36 17.89
C MET A 1 -10.20 -22.55 18.74
N THR A 2 -8.91 -22.87 18.74
CA THR A 2 -7.90 -22.05 19.44
C THR A 2 -7.54 -20.87 18.55
N SER A 3 -7.71 -19.63 19.03
CA SER A 3 -7.29 -18.44 18.29
C SER A 3 -5.78 -18.45 18.09
N ALA A 4 -5.31 -18.35 16.84
CA ALA A 4 -3.89 -18.17 16.54
C ALA A 4 -3.42 -16.79 17.03
N LYS A 5 -2.19 -16.73 17.54
CA LYS A 5 -1.58 -15.48 18.02
C LYS A 5 -0.76 -14.88 16.87
N LEU A 6 -1.40 -14.04 16.06
CA LEU A 6 -0.78 -13.40 14.90
C LEU A 6 0.03 -12.17 15.33
N ASP A 7 1.16 -11.94 14.66
CA ASP A 7 1.89 -10.68 14.76
C ASP A 7 1.21 -9.58 13.92
N ALA A 8 1.76 -8.37 13.93
CA ALA A 8 1.18 -7.24 13.19
C ALA A 8 1.07 -7.52 11.69
N THR A 9 2.05 -8.23 11.13
CA THR A 9 2.06 -8.62 9.72
C THR A 9 0.95 -9.64 9.41
N GLY A 10 0.79 -10.66 10.26
CA GLY A 10 -0.27 -11.66 10.13
C GLY A 10 -1.66 -11.05 10.24
N GLN A 11 -1.88 -10.13 11.17
CA GLN A 11 -3.16 -9.40 11.27
C GLN A 11 -3.45 -8.59 10.01
N ARG A 12 -2.45 -7.91 9.42
CA ARG A 12 -2.61 -7.17 8.17
C ARG A 12 -3.04 -8.09 7.02
N TRP A 13 -2.40 -9.24 6.87
CA TRP A 13 -2.76 -10.20 5.82
C TRP A 13 -4.15 -10.79 6.04
N VAL A 14 -4.54 -11.10 7.27
CA VAL A 14 -5.91 -11.58 7.57
C VAL A 14 -6.96 -10.56 7.17
N SER A 15 -6.78 -9.28 7.50
CA SER A 15 -7.72 -8.22 7.10
C SER A 15 -7.83 -8.07 5.58
N HIS A 16 -6.73 -8.31 4.85
CA HIS A 16 -6.74 -8.21 3.40
C HIS A 16 -7.39 -9.44 2.74
N LEU A 17 -7.09 -10.63 3.26
CA LEU A 17 -7.64 -11.89 2.77
C LEU A 17 -9.14 -12.05 3.10
N SER A 18 -9.64 -11.43 4.17
CA SER A 18 -11.05 -11.56 4.58
C SER A 18 -12.06 -10.98 3.59
N ILE A 19 -11.61 -10.22 2.59
CA ILE A 19 -12.45 -9.69 1.52
C ILE A 19 -12.81 -10.79 0.50
N TYR A 20 -11.98 -11.83 0.41
CA TYR A 20 -12.15 -12.93 -0.53
C TYR A 20 -12.80 -14.13 0.15
N ASP A 21 -13.59 -14.86 -0.61
CA ASP A 21 -14.09 -16.19 -0.23
C ASP A 21 -13.16 -17.24 -0.84
N PHE A 22 -12.39 -17.96 -0.01
CA PHE A 22 -11.39 -18.92 -0.47
C PHE A 22 -11.24 -20.09 0.49
N ASP A 23 -10.87 -21.23 -0.09
CA ASP A 23 -10.48 -22.43 0.64
C ASP A 23 -8.98 -22.68 0.52
N ILE A 24 -8.32 -22.99 1.64
CA ILE A 24 -6.90 -23.31 1.64
C ILE A 24 -6.71 -24.79 1.26
N GLN A 25 -6.06 -25.04 0.13
CA GLN A 25 -5.74 -26.38 -0.35
C GLN A 25 -4.23 -26.56 -0.54
N TYR A 26 -3.70 -27.71 -0.12
CA TYR A 26 -2.32 -28.07 -0.42
C TYR A 26 -2.18 -28.49 -1.90
N ARG A 27 -1.15 -27.97 -2.57
CA ARG A 27 -0.76 -28.34 -3.92
C ARG A 27 0.69 -28.85 -3.89
N ARG A 28 0.91 -30.10 -4.32
CA ARG A 28 2.27 -30.66 -4.44
C ARG A 28 3.05 -29.96 -5.55
N GLY A 29 4.37 -29.87 -5.40
CA GLY A 29 5.23 -29.07 -6.30
C GLY A 29 5.10 -29.41 -7.79
N GLN A 30 4.90 -30.69 -8.14
CA GLN A 30 4.71 -31.11 -9.53
C GLN A 30 3.45 -30.49 -10.18
N ASP A 31 2.39 -30.28 -9.39
CA ASP A 31 1.14 -29.66 -9.86
C ASP A 31 1.14 -28.12 -9.71
N ASN A 32 2.27 -27.54 -9.27
CA ASN A 32 2.51 -26.11 -9.09
C ASN A 32 3.62 -25.60 -10.02
N SER A 33 3.93 -26.36 -11.08
CA SER A 33 5.04 -26.10 -12.00
C SER A 33 4.90 -24.78 -12.75
N ASN A 34 3.67 -24.42 -13.15
CA ASN A 34 3.36 -23.14 -13.78
C ASN A 34 3.68 -21.96 -12.84
N ALA A 35 3.18 -21.98 -11.61
CA ALA A 35 3.44 -20.94 -10.63
C ALA A 35 4.93 -20.87 -10.25
N ASP A 36 5.59 -22.02 -10.09
CA ASP A 36 7.05 -22.08 -9.84
C ASP A 36 7.84 -21.45 -11.00
N ALA A 37 7.53 -21.81 -12.25
CA ALA A 37 8.17 -21.24 -13.43
C ALA A 37 7.97 -19.71 -13.51
N LEU A 38 6.74 -19.23 -13.35
CA LEU A 38 6.43 -17.80 -13.37
C LEU A 38 7.11 -17.04 -12.22
N SER A 39 7.16 -17.63 -11.02
CA SER A 39 7.78 -16.99 -9.85
C SER A 39 9.30 -16.81 -9.96
N ARG A 40 9.95 -17.58 -10.85
CA ARG A 40 11.38 -17.54 -11.10
C ARG A 40 11.78 -16.61 -12.25
N MET A 41 10.80 -16.12 -13.02
CA MET A 41 11.07 -15.17 -14.09
C MET A 41 11.63 -13.87 -13.51
N SER A 42 12.64 -13.32 -14.17
CA SER A 42 13.15 -11.99 -13.86
C SER A 42 12.15 -10.92 -14.29
N ASN A 43 12.22 -9.74 -13.67
CA ASN A 43 11.35 -8.62 -14.03
C ASN A 43 11.48 -8.23 -15.51
N GLN A 44 12.67 -8.41 -16.10
CA GLN A 44 12.91 -8.15 -17.52
C GLN A 44 12.11 -9.12 -18.40
N GLU A 45 12.19 -10.42 -18.12
CA GLU A 45 11.46 -11.46 -18.86
C GLU A 45 9.93 -11.30 -18.69
N VAL A 46 9.47 -10.86 -17.51
CA VAL A 46 8.06 -10.52 -17.27
C VAL A 46 7.62 -9.36 -18.15
N GLY A 47 8.43 -8.29 -18.27
CA GLY A 47 8.12 -7.16 -19.14
C GLY A 47 7.98 -7.56 -20.62
N GLU A 48 8.95 -8.32 -21.13
CA GLU A 48 8.96 -8.80 -22.52
C GLU A 48 7.76 -9.72 -22.84
N THR A 49 7.36 -10.58 -21.89
CA THR A 49 6.19 -11.48 -22.05
C THR A 49 4.85 -10.74 -21.97
N LEU A 50 4.75 -9.69 -21.18
CA LEU A 50 3.54 -8.85 -21.12
C LEU A 50 3.35 -8.01 -22.40
N GLN A 51 4.45 -7.50 -22.98
CA GLN A 51 4.41 -6.73 -24.23
C GLN A 51 4.01 -7.56 -25.45
N SER A 52 4.34 -8.85 -25.46
CA SER A 52 4.04 -9.79 -26.56
C SER A 52 2.71 -10.53 -26.37
N SER A 53 2.04 -10.38 -25.22
CA SER A 53 0.79 -11.06 -24.93
C SER A 53 -0.39 -10.41 -25.67
N PRO A 54 -1.15 -11.16 -26.50
CA PRO A 54 -2.23 -10.60 -27.32
C PRO A 54 -3.48 -10.18 -26.52
N GLN A 55 -3.52 -10.44 -25.21
CA GLN A 55 -4.69 -10.22 -24.38
C GLN A 55 -4.55 -8.95 -23.52
N GLN A 56 -4.71 -7.79 -24.15
CA GLN A 56 -5.04 -6.56 -23.41
C GLN A 56 -6.46 -6.68 -22.89
N VAL A 57 -6.63 -7.11 -21.64
CA VAL A 57 -7.88 -6.87 -20.92
C VAL A 57 -7.99 -5.36 -20.78
N ARG A 58 -8.95 -4.74 -21.50
CA ARG A 58 -9.35 -3.36 -21.23
C ARG A 58 -9.77 -3.30 -19.77
N MET A 59 -8.88 -2.82 -18.90
CA MET A 59 -9.26 -2.35 -17.59
C MET A 59 -10.22 -1.20 -17.86
N GLY A 60 -11.52 -1.48 -17.75
CA GLY A 60 -12.55 -0.46 -17.81
C GLY A 60 -12.23 0.53 -16.71
N GLY A 61 -11.66 1.67 -17.10
CA GLY A 61 -11.36 2.75 -16.17
C GLY A 61 -12.63 3.03 -15.37
N SER A 62 -12.49 3.05 -14.04
CA SER A 62 -13.52 3.45 -13.11
C SER A 62 -14.21 4.69 -13.67
N ARG A 63 -15.42 4.49 -14.19
CA ARG A 63 -16.34 5.58 -14.46
C ARG A 63 -16.56 6.24 -13.10
N HIS A 64 -15.99 7.42 -12.94
CA HIS A 64 -16.52 8.39 -12.01
C HIS A 64 -18.00 8.56 -12.37
N GLU A 65 -18.89 7.96 -11.58
CA GLU A 65 -20.32 8.24 -11.64
C GLU A 65 -20.54 9.66 -11.12
N GLU A 66 -20.35 10.64 -12.01
CA GLU A 66 -21.12 11.88 -11.92
C GLU A 66 -22.43 11.64 -12.67
N ALA A 67 -23.51 11.58 -11.88
CA ALA A 67 -24.87 11.48 -12.36
C ALA A 67 -25.22 12.73 -13.17
N GLN A 68 -25.59 12.56 -14.45
CA GLN A 68 -26.60 13.41 -15.09
C GLN A 68 -27.23 12.76 -16.32
N THR A 69 -28.44 12.27 -16.10
CA THR A 69 -29.66 12.40 -16.91
C THR A 69 -29.56 12.35 -18.45
N THR A 70 -30.06 11.24 -18.99
CA THR A 70 -31.02 11.12 -20.11
C THR A 70 -30.98 12.16 -21.25
N ARG A 71 -30.60 11.70 -22.45
CA ARG A 71 -31.48 11.62 -23.65
C ARG A 71 -30.78 10.93 -24.84
N GLU A 72 -31.57 10.09 -25.50
CA GLU A 72 -31.31 9.20 -26.65
C GLU A 72 -31.26 9.94 -28.02
N PRO A 73 -30.94 9.26 -29.15
CA PRO A 73 -30.05 9.73 -30.22
C PRO A 73 -30.73 10.09 -31.55
N GLU A 74 -29.95 10.68 -32.47
CA GLU A 74 -29.92 10.55 -33.96
C GLU A 74 -28.94 11.64 -34.48
N GLU A 75 -28.17 11.56 -35.58
CA GLU A 75 -28.31 10.88 -36.88
C GLU A 75 -26.95 10.87 -37.64
N VAL A 76 -26.96 10.24 -38.82
CA VAL A 76 -25.90 9.80 -39.75
C VAL A 76 -25.14 10.89 -40.54
N SER A 77 -23.92 10.55 -41.01
CA SER A 77 -23.30 10.83 -42.34
C SER A 77 -21.84 11.31 -42.21
N GLY A 78 -20.83 10.55 -42.70
CA GLY A 78 -20.13 10.79 -43.99
C GLY A 78 -19.12 11.96 -43.86
N GLU A 79 -17.84 11.92 -44.23
CA GLU A 79 -17.08 11.24 -45.28
C GLU A 79 -15.56 11.35 -45.00
N ASP A 80 -14.81 10.52 -45.71
CA ASP A 80 -13.37 10.45 -46.01
C ASP A 80 -12.46 11.70 -45.83
N LYS A 81 -11.23 11.46 -45.34
CA LYS A 81 -9.97 11.94 -45.95
C LYS A 81 -8.72 11.42 -45.24
N THR A 82 -7.98 10.61 -45.98
CA THR A 82 -6.56 10.27 -45.79
C THR A 82 -5.67 11.51 -45.95
N VAL A 83 -4.76 11.78 -45.01
CA VAL A 83 -3.48 12.46 -45.29
C VAL A 83 -2.40 11.85 -44.40
N VAL A 84 -1.44 11.22 -45.07
CA VAL A 84 -0.12 10.81 -44.58
C VAL A 84 0.72 12.06 -44.43
N GLU A 85 1.37 12.31 -43.28
CA GLU A 85 2.68 12.98 -43.22
C GLU A 85 3.47 12.54 -41.96
N GLU A 86 4.61 11.89 -42.21
CA GLU A 86 5.82 12.00 -41.37
C GLU A 86 6.44 13.39 -41.60
N PRO A 87 7.14 13.99 -40.61
CA PRO A 87 8.61 13.86 -40.62
C PRO A 87 9.29 13.74 -39.24
N GLU A 88 10.46 13.13 -39.32
CA GLU A 88 11.60 13.00 -38.40
C GLU A 88 11.82 14.13 -37.36
N SER A 89 12.21 13.75 -36.14
CA SER A 89 13.57 13.98 -35.60
C SER A 89 13.62 13.66 -34.09
N GLY A 90 14.75 13.11 -33.65
CA GLY A 90 14.89 12.33 -32.43
C GLY A 90 14.80 13.09 -31.11
N GLN A 91 14.34 12.37 -30.08
CA GLN A 91 14.67 12.63 -28.69
C GLN A 91 14.97 11.31 -27.95
N PRO A 92 16.00 11.26 -27.09
CA PRO A 92 16.37 10.05 -26.34
C PRO A 92 15.21 9.56 -25.45
N LEU A 93 14.83 8.30 -25.63
CA LEU A 93 13.86 7.61 -24.79
C LEU A 93 14.54 7.30 -23.45
N GLU A 94 14.32 8.16 -22.45
CA GLU A 94 14.48 7.76 -21.06
C GLU A 94 13.48 6.62 -20.79
N PRO A 95 13.88 5.47 -20.23
CA PRO A 95 12.95 4.42 -19.84
C PRO A 95 12.10 4.88 -18.66
N SER A 96 11.04 5.63 -18.96
CA SER A 96 9.92 5.90 -18.06
C SER A 96 9.00 4.68 -18.04
N GLU A 97 9.51 3.53 -17.61
CA GLU A 97 8.65 2.49 -17.08
C GLU A 97 8.61 2.68 -15.56
N VAL A 98 7.75 3.61 -15.13
CA VAL A 98 7.17 3.49 -13.79
C VAL A 98 6.37 2.20 -13.84
N TYR A 99 6.97 1.13 -13.35
CA TYR A 99 6.26 -0.10 -13.02
C TYR A 99 5.16 0.32 -12.05
N VAL A 100 3.96 0.56 -12.56
CA VAL A 100 2.77 0.64 -11.73
C VAL A 100 2.63 -0.77 -11.19
N ASP A 101 3.00 -0.90 -9.94
CA ASP A 101 2.86 -2.11 -9.13
C ASP A 101 1.36 -2.42 -8.99
N VAL A 102 0.80 -3.00 -10.05
CA VAL A 102 -0.60 -3.45 -10.12
C VAL A 102 -0.71 -4.64 -9.19
N GLY A 103 -1.04 -4.36 -7.93
CA GLY A 103 -1.10 -5.35 -6.86
C GLY A 103 -0.77 -4.78 -5.48
N MET A 104 -0.14 -3.61 -5.42
CA MET A 104 -0.02 -2.83 -4.18
C MET A 104 -0.81 -1.53 -4.31
N GLU A 105 -2.14 -1.61 -4.31
CA GLU A 105 -2.90 -0.50 -3.76
C GLU A 105 -2.47 -0.38 -2.30
N THR A 106 -1.40 0.38 -2.06
CA THR A 106 -0.99 0.72 -0.71
C THR A 106 -2.20 1.41 -0.11
N LEU A 107 -2.76 0.82 0.96
CA LEU A 107 -3.78 1.45 1.80
C LEU A 107 -3.50 2.96 1.87
N PRO A 108 -4.53 3.83 1.86
CA PRO A 108 -4.33 5.27 1.90
C PRO A 108 -3.24 5.58 2.93
N ALA A 109 -2.09 6.01 2.43
CA ALA A 109 -0.93 6.20 3.29
C ALA A 109 -1.31 7.35 4.22
N MET A 110 -1.66 7.03 5.47
CA MET A 110 -2.11 8.01 6.44
C MET A 110 -1.11 9.17 6.42
N THR A 111 -1.62 10.36 6.16
CA THR A 111 -0.75 11.52 5.95
C THR A 111 0.03 11.79 7.24
N THR A 112 1.17 12.47 7.11
CA THR A 112 1.94 12.91 8.30
C THR A 112 1.07 13.77 9.24
N GLN A 113 0.09 14.50 8.70
CA GLN A 113 -0.84 15.29 9.49
C GLN A 113 -1.80 14.42 10.29
N GLU A 114 -2.42 13.43 9.64
CA GLU A 114 -3.33 12.48 10.27
C GLU A 114 -2.63 11.64 11.34
N LEU A 115 -1.43 11.13 11.07
CA LEU A 115 -0.63 10.41 12.06
C LEU A 115 -0.34 11.28 13.29
N ARG A 116 -0.02 12.55 13.07
CA ARG A 116 0.22 13.50 14.17
C ARG A 116 -1.06 13.77 14.97
N ALA A 117 -2.20 13.93 14.31
CA ALA A 117 -3.49 14.14 14.97
C ALA A 117 -3.87 12.90 15.80
N GLY A 118 -3.80 11.72 15.19
CA GLY A 118 -4.08 10.45 15.85
C GLY A 118 -3.20 10.22 17.08
N GLN A 119 -1.89 10.48 16.99
CA GLN A 119 -1.01 10.34 18.17
C GLN A 119 -1.28 11.37 19.28
N LYS A 120 -1.83 12.55 18.96
CA LYS A 120 -2.22 13.53 19.97
C LYS A 120 -3.51 13.13 20.70
N GLU A 121 -4.42 12.47 20.00
CA GLU A 121 -5.69 11.99 20.54
C GLU A 121 -5.59 10.61 21.23
N ASP A 122 -4.55 9.83 20.89
CA ASP A 122 -4.34 8.49 21.45
C ASP A 122 -4.07 8.54 22.98
N PRO A 123 -4.84 7.81 23.80
CA PRO A 123 -4.75 7.86 25.26
C PRO A 123 -3.43 7.30 25.83
N VAL A 124 -2.71 6.47 25.07
CA VAL A 124 -1.45 5.84 25.48
C VAL A 124 -0.25 6.55 24.88
N ILE A 125 -0.29 6.91 23.59
CA ILE A 125 0.82 7.53 22.88
C ILE A 125 0.93 9.02 23.21
N SER A 126 -0.19 9.75 23.36
CA SER A 126 -0.17 11.20 23.62
C SER A 126 0.60 11.57 24.90
N PRO A 127 0.42 10.88 26.05
CA PRO A 127 1.24 11.12 27.23
C PRO A 127 2.73 10.81 27.03
N ILE A 128 3.06 9.74 26.28
CA ILE A 128 4.46 9.37 26.00
C ILE A 128 5.11 10.41 25.11
N LEU A 129 4.39 10.88 24.09
CA LEU A 129 4.80 11.98 23.23
C LEU A 129 5.06 13.26 24.04
N HIS A 130 4.19 13.59 25.00
CA HIS A 130 4.34 14.72 25.92
C HIS A 130 5.61 14.63 26.77
N PHE A 131 5.90 13.48 27.38
CA PHE A 131 7.13 13.30 28.15
C PHE A 131 8.35 13.34 27.24
N LYS A 132 8.27 12.73 26.05
CA LYS A 132 9.40 12.62 25.13
C LYS A 132 9.76 13.95 24.48
N SER A 133 8.79 14.82 24.20
CA SER A 133 9.05 16.17 23.66
C SER A 133 9.81 17.07 24.64
N ARG A 134 9.61 16.87 25.95
CA ARG A 134 10.37 17.53 27.03
C ARG A 134 11.69 16.82 27.36
N ASN A 135 11.96 15.68 26.71
CA ASN A 135 13.05 14.76 27.02
C ASN A 135 13.13 14.39 28.52
N HIS A 136 11.98 14.36 29.21
CA HIS A 136 11.89 14.10 30.63
C HIS A 136 11.11 12.80 30.85
N LYS A 137 11.77 11.78 31.41
CA LYS A 137 11.12 10.48 31.65
C LYS A 137 10.15 10.62 32.83
N PRO A 138 8.91 10.09 32.75
CA PRO A 138 7.96 10.19 33.84
C PRO A 138 8.50 9.53 35.12
N SER A 139 8.16 10.16 36.25
CA SER A 139 8.38 9.68 37.60
C SER A 139 7.53 8.43 37.90
N HIS A 140 7.79 7.77 39.02
CA HIS A 140 7.04 6.57 39.40
C HIS A 140 5.52 6.82 39.51
N ARG A 141 5.10 7.93 40.13
CA ARG A 141 3.68 8.29 40.27
C ARG A 141 3.02 8.56 38.92
N GLU A 142 3.72 9.20 37.99
CA GLU A 142 3.23 9.46 36.64
C GLU A 142 3.12 8.16 35.82
N ARG A 143 4.08 7.24 35.98
CA ARG A 143 4.04 5.94 35.29
C ARG A 143 2.83 5.11 35.66
N MET A 144 2.39 5.17 36.92
CA MET A 144 1.18 4.47 37.35
C MET A 144 -0.08 4.94 36.62
N LYS A 145 -0.11 6.21 36.17
CA LYS A 145 -1.23 6.77 35.39
C LYS A 145 -1.25 6.32 33.92
N LEU A 146 -0.12 5.85 33.39
CA LEU A 146 0.03 5.46 31.98
C LEU A 146 -0.41 4.02 31.70
N GLY A 147 -0.74 3.25 32.74
CA GLY A 147 -1.11 1.85 32.64
C GLY A 147 0.01 0.94 32.14
N ALA A 148 -0.35 -0.33 31.88
CA ALA A 148 0.58 -1.36 31.46
C ALA A 148 1.18 -1.07 30.08
N THR A 149 0.35 -0.69 29.10
CA THR A 149 0.78 -0.44 27.71
C THR A 149 1.72 0.76 27.61
N GLY A 150 1.40 1.87 28.27
CA GLY A 150 2.30 3.03 28.32
C GLY A 150 3.63 2.70 29.01
N SER A 151 3.59 1.87 30.05
CA SER A 151 4.80 1.39 30.73
C SER A 151 5.70 0.54 29.81
N LEU A 152 5.13 -0.25 28.89
CA LEU A 152 5.91 -0.98 27.88
C LEU A 152 6.65 -0.03 26.93
N LEU A 153 5.99 1.03 26.46
CA LEU A 153 6.64 2.05 25.62
C LEU A 153 7.80 2.73 26.35
N LEU A 154 7.64 3.01 27.65
CA LEU A 154 8.70 3.63 28.46
C LEU A 154 9.92 2.73 28.70
N LYS A 155 9.79 1.40 28.55
CA LYS A 155 10.95 0.50 28.58
C LYS A 155 11.86 0.76 27.38
N GLU A 156 11.29 1.17 26.25
CA GLU A 156 12.03 1.47 25.02
C GLU A 156 12.36 2.95 24.83
N TRP A 157 12.35 3.75 25.90
CA TRP A 157 12.58 5.20 25.86
C TRP A 157 13.75 5.68 24.98
N ARG A 158 14.86 4.93 24.98
CA ARG A 158 16.07 5.25 24.18
C ARG A 158 15.87 5.04 22.69
N LYS A 159 14.94 4.18 22.29
CA LYS A 159 14.58 3.92 20.89
C LYS A 159 13.48 4.86 20.40
N LEU A 160 12.75 5.52 21.30
CA LEU A 160 11.73 6.48 20.90
C LEU A 160 12.38 7.77 20.38
N VAL A 161 11.92 8.25 19.23
CA VAL A 161 12.41 9.47 18.55
C VAL A 161 11.20 10.26 18.04
N ILE A 162 11.22 11.57 18.18
CA ILE A 162 10.20 12.45 17.60
C ILE A 162 10.72 13.01 16.27
N LYS A 163 9.98 12.84 15.19
CA LYS A 163 10.26 13.44 13.88
C LYS A 163 9.01 14.14 13.37
N LYS A 164 9.13 15.42 12.97
CA LYS A 164 7.99 16.24 12.49
C LYS A 164 6.77 16.20 13.42
N GLY A 165 7.01 16.13 14.74
CA GLY A 165 5.96 16.08 15.77
C GLY A 165 5.27 14.72 15.96
N ILE A 166 5.78 13.65 15.33
CA ILE A 166 5.27 12.28 15.45
C ILE A 166 6.30 11.43 16.20
N LEU A 167 5.84 10.61 17.14
CA LEU A 167 6.63 9.64 17.86
C LEU A 167 6.85 8.39 17.01
N TYR A 168 8.11 8.05 16.78
CA TYR A 168 8.54 6.83 16.12
C TYR A 168 9.36 5.97 17.08
N ARG A 169 9.35 4.66 16.82
CA ARG A 169 10.33 3.72 17.40
C ARG A 169 11.45 3.51 16.39
N SER A 170 12.67 3.82 16.77
CA SER A 170 13.87 3.53 15.99
C SER A 170 14.19 2.03 16.04
N VAL A 171 14.30 1.42 14.87
CA VAL A 171 14.77 0.04 14.67
C VAL A 171 16.06 0.14 13.89
N ARG A 172 17.16 -0.38 14.44
CA ARG A 172 18.38 -0.59 13.66
C ARG A 172 18.20 -1.94 12.97
N LEU A 173 18.30 -1.96 11.65
CA LEU A 173 18.42 -3.21 10.92
C LEU A 173 19.80 -3.82 11.26
N PRO A 174 19.87 -5.15 11.44
CA PRO A 174 21.12 -5.85 11.72
C PRO A 174 22.14 -5.69 10.59
#